data_AF-A0ABD2PIR6-F1
#
_entry.id   AF-A0ABD2PIR6-F1
#
_cell.length_a   1.000
_cell.length_b   1.000
_cell.length_c   1.000
_cell.angle_alpha   90.00
_cell.angle_beta   90.00
_cell.angle_gamma   90.00
#
_symmetry.space_group_name_H-M   'P 1'
#
loop_
_entity.id
_entity.type
_entity.pdbx_description
1 polymer ?
#
loop_
_entity_poly.entity_id
_entity_poly.type
_entity_poly.pdbx_seq_one_letter_code
_entity_poly.pdbx_strand_id
1 'polypeptide(L)'
;MGESIPSVWMKFESELLLKKANQRPYLPWADVRRCGKRCGIYADEIQRATKFLHDLGSIQFFENEMLQDIVIVRPQWLIDVMACLISVNNDKIV
;
A
#
# COMPACT_ATOMS: atom_id res chain seq x y z
N MET A 1 10.88 -2.46 -22.94
CA MET A 1 9.78 -1.48 -23.06
C MET A 1 9.35 -1.16 -21.64
N GLY A 2 9.93 -0.21 -20.91
CA GLY A 2 10.45 1.10 -21.34
C GLY A 2 9.43 2.21 -21.06
N GLU A 3 8.29 1.91 -20.44
CA GLU A 3 7.41 2.95 -19.90
C GLU A 3 8.23 3.75 -18.88
N SER A 4 8.42 5.04 -19.16
CA SER A 4 9.10 5.96 -18.25
C SER A 4 8.22 6.13 -17.02
N ILE A 5 8.37 5.23 -16.04
CA ILE A 5 7.79 5.40 -14.72
C ILE A 5 8.27 6.78 -14.24
N PRO A 6 7.37 7.74 -14.01
CA PRO A 6 7.77 9.06 -13.60
C PRO A 6 8.62 8.93 -12.33
N SER A 7 9.81 9.53 -12.29
CA SER A 7 10.69 9.46 -11.11
C SER A 7 9.99 9.96 -9.83
N VAL A 8 8.91 10.72 -10.00
CA VAL A 8 8.01 11.20 -8.95
C VAL A 8 7.27 10.05 -8.24
N TRP A 9 6.85 9.01 -8.96
CA TRP A 9 6.16 7.85 -8.39
C TRP A 9 7.11 6.97 -7.59
N MET A 10 8.37 6.84 -8.03
CA MET A 10 9.41 6.15 -7.24
C MET A 10 9.77 6.90 -5.96
N LYS A 11 9.83 8.24 -6.00
CA LYS A 11 10.00 9.07 -4.79
C LYS A 11 8.83 8.87 -3.83
N PHE A 12 7.61 8.81 -4.36
CA PHE A 12 6.41 8.54 -3.56
C PHE A 12 6.44 7.16 -2.92
N GLU A 13 6.81 6.12 -3.66
CA GLU A 13 7.04 4.78 -3.11
C GLU A 13 8.08 4.81 -1.98
N SER A 14 9.22 5.46 -2.21
CA SER A 14 10.30 5.56 -1.22
C SER A 14 9.80 6.23 0.07
N GLU A 15 9.02 7.31 -0.04
CA GLU A 15 8.42 7.98 1.12
C GLU A 15 7.42 7.09 1.87
N LEU A 16 6.61 6.30 1.16
CA LEU A 16 5.70 5.33 1.77
C LEU A 16 6.47 4.21 2.49
N LEU A 17 7.57 3.72 1.90
CA LEU A 17 8.43 2.70 2.49
C LEU A 17 9.23 3.24 3.70
N LEU A 18 9.64 4.51 3.68
CA LEU A 18 10.25 5.15 4.85
C LEU A 18 9.24 5.28 6.00
N LYS A 19 7.98 5.60 5.70
CA LYS A 19 6.91 5.61 6.71
C LYS A 19 6.59 4.21 7.24
N LYS A 20 6.65 3.18 6.40
CA LYS A 20 6.53 1.76 6.79
C LYS A 20 7.55 1.35 7.84
N ALA A 21 8.76 1.92 7.83
CA ALA A 21 9.80 1.61 8.80
C ALA A 21 9.49 2.17 10.20
N ASN A 22 8.83 3.33 10.27
CA ASN A 22 8.62 4.08 11.51
C ASN A 22 7.19 3.99 12.08
N GLN A 23 6.23 3.38 11.35
CA GLN A 23 4.80 3.37 11.72
C GLN A 23 4.14 1.98 11.56
N ARG A 24 2.80 1.97 11.65
CA ARG A 24 1.91 0.83 11.48
C ARG A 24 2.06 0.19 10.08
N PRO A 25 1.70 -1.10 9.90
CA PRO A 25 1.78 -1.78 8.60
C PRO A 25 0.80 -1.25 7.54
N TYR A 26 -0.10 -0.36 7.94
CA TYR A 26 -1.08 0.32 7.10
C TYR A 26 -1.07 1.83 7.37
N LEU A 27 -1.53 2.61 6.39
CA LEU A 27 -1.71 4.05 6.48
C LEU A 27 -3.12 4.46 6.02
N PRO A 28 -3.74 5.46 6.65
CA PRO A 28 -4.95 6.06 6.12
C PRO A 28 -4.72 6.70 4.75
N TRP A 29 -5.74 6.66 3.88
CA TRP A 29 -5.71 7.29 2.57
C TRP A 29 -5.35 8.79 2.62
N ALA A 30 -5.81 9.48 3.68
CA ALA A 30 -5.48 10.88 3.92
C ALA A 30 -3.96 11.12 4.05
N ASP A 31 -3.23 10.20 4.70
CA ASP A 31 -1.78 10.29 4.87
C ASP A 31 -1.04 9.94 3.59
N VAL A 32 -1.51 8.94 2.85
CA VAL A 32 -0.99 8.58 1.53
C VAL A 32 -1.12 9.76 0.57
N ARG A 33 -2.29 10.41 0.55
CA ARG A 33 -2.53 11.62 -0.25
C ARG A 33 -1.65 12.79 0.17
N ARG A 34 -1.38 12.96 1.47
CA ARG A 34 -0.40 13.96 1.96
C ARG A 34 1.02 13.64 1.48
N CYS A 35 1.41 12.37 1.46
CA CYS A 35 2.72 11.95 0.94
C CYS A 35 2.84 12.21 -0.56
N GLY A 36 1.83 11.86 -1.35
CA GLY A 36 1.80 12.13 -2.79
C GLY A 36 1.91 13.62 -3.11
N LYS A 37 1.15 14.46 -2.38
CA LYS A 37 1.25 15.92 -2.51
C LYS A 37 2.63 16.46 -2.16
N ARG A 38 3.28 15.94 -1.11
CA ARG A 38 4.66 16.31 -0.75
C ARG A 38 5.68 15.92 -1.82
N CYS A 39 5.43 14.83 -2.53
CA CYS A 39 6.26 14.39 -3.66
C CYS A 39 6.00 15.19 -4.94
N GLY A 40 5.01 16.09 -4.96
CA GLY A 40 4.62 16.86 -6.13
C GLY A 40 3.69 16.13 -7.10
N ILE A 41 3.02 15.06 -6.66
CA ILE A 41 2.01 14.36 -7.47
C ILE A 41 0.67 15.08 -7.36
N TYR A 42 -0.01 15.28 -8.49
CA TYR A 42 -1.35 15.86 -8.54
C TYR A 42 -2.38 14.94 -7.88
N ALA A 43 -3.42 15.51 -7.26
CA ALA A 43 -4.35 14.75 -6.43
C ALA A 43 -5.10 13.64 -7.20
N ASP A 44 -5.40 13.88 -8.46
CA ASP A 44 -6.01 12.94 -9.40
C ASP A 44 -5.04 11.85 -9.87
N GLU A 45 -3.74 12.14 -9.91
CA GLU A 45 -2.70 11.17 -10.25
C GLU A 45 -2.27 10.30 -9.07
N ILE A 46 -2.47 10.73 -7.82
CA ILE A 46 -2.11 9.94 -6.63
C ILE A 46 -2.82 8.60 -6.62
N GLN A 47 -4.08 8.55 -7.03
CA GLN A 47 -4.84 7.30 -7.10
C GLN A 47 -4.25 6.34 -8.15
N ARG A 48 -3.87 6.86 -9.32
CA ARG A 48 -3.21 6.07 -10.37
C ARG A 48 -1.83 5.58 -9.93
N ALA A 49 -1.04 6.44 -9.29
CA ALA A 49 0.26 6.08 -8.75
C ALA A 49 0.14 5.01 -7.65
N THR A 50 -0.86 5.12 -6.77
CA THR A 50 -1.13 4.10 -5.74
C THR A 50 -1.54 2.78 -6.39
N LYS A 51 -2.41 2.80 -7.41
CA LYS A 51 -2.81 1.61 -8.16
C LYS A 51 -1.61 0.94 -8.84
N PHE A 52 -0.76 1.74 -9.48
CA PHE A 52 0.48 1.24 -10.06
C PHE A 52 1.39 0.55 -9.03
N LEU A 53 1.57 1.15 -7.84
CA LEU A 53 2.34 0.54 -6.76
C LEU A 53 1.67 -0.71 -6.17
N HIS A 54 0.33 -0.77 -6.24
CA HIS A 54 -0.42 -1.96 -5.89
C HIS A 54 -0.17 -3.11 -6.87
N ASP A 55 -0.22 -2.82 -8.17
CA ASP A 55 0.06 -3.80 -9.23
C ASP A 55 1.52 -4.29 -9.18
N LEU A 56 2.45 -3.46 -8.72
CA LEU A 56 3.85 -3.82 -8.47
C LEU A 56 4.02 -4.71 -7.22
N GLY A 57 3.04 -4.72 -6.31
CA GLY A 57 3.09 -5.45 -5.05
C GLY A 57 3.87 -4.76 -3.93
N SER A 58 4.32 -3.51 -4.14
CA SER A 58 5.01 -2.73 -3.11
C SER A 58 4.08 -2.31 -1.97
N ILE A 59 2.81 -2.04 -2.31
CA ILE A 59 1.73 -1.71 -1.38
C ILE A 59 0.48 -2.51 -1.77
N GLN A 60 -0.53 -2.50 -0.90
CA GLN A 60 -1.83 -3.09 -1.19
C GLN A 60 -2.92 -2.03 -0.97
N PHE A 61 -3.64 -1.72 -2.04
CA PHE A 61 -4.78 -0.80 -2.04
C PHE A 61 -6.03 -1.55 -2.49
N PHE A 62 -7.16 -1.28 -1.86
CA PHE A 62 -8.43 -1.92 -2.20
C PHE A 62 -9.41 -0.87 -2.72
N GLU A 63 -9.91 -1.06 -3.94
CA GLU A 63 -10.92 -0.19 -4.56
C GLU A 63 -12.34 -0.41 -3.99
N ASN A 64 -12.47 -1.13 -2.88
CA ASN A 64 -13.74 -1.36 -2.21
C ASN A 64 -14.12 -0.14 -1.35
N GLU A 65 -15.39 0.29 -1.40
CA GLU A 65 -15.88 1.47 -0.68
C GLU A 65 -15.61 1.44 0.83
N MET A 66 -15.55 0.25 1.45
CA MET A 66 -15.26 0.10 2.88
C MET A 66 -13.77 0.09 3.21
N LEU A 67 -12.89 -0.18 2.23
CA LEU A 67 -11.44 -0.38 2.44
C LEU A 67 -10.58 0.68 1.75
N GLN A 68 -11.15 1.51 0.90
CA GLN A 68 -10.44 2.57 0.16
C GLN A 68 -9.79 3.62 1.10
N ASP A 69 -10.24 3.72 2.35
CA ASP A 69 -9.68 4.64 3.33
C ASP A 69 -8.37 4.14 3.95
N ILE A 70 -7.94 2.91 3.65
CA ILE A 70 -6.74 2.29 4.21
C ILE A 70 -5.86 1.72 3.09
N VAL A 71 -4.57 2.03 3.15
CA VAL A 71 -3.55 1.48 2.27
C VAL A 71 -2.57 0.68 3.11
N ILE A 72 -2.36 -0.58 2.76
CA ILE A 72 -1.38 -1.43 3.44
C ILE A 72 -0.03 -1.20 2.79
N VAL A 73 0.89 -0.60 3.53
CA VAL A 73 2.26 -0.30 3.08
C VAL A 73 3.25 -1.44 3.37
N ARG A 74 2.82 -2.46 4.13
CA ARG A 74 3.57 -3.68 4.40
C ARG A 74 2.76 -4.91 3.99
N PRO A 75 2.78 -5.31 2.70
CA PRO A 75 2.06 -6.49 2.24
C PRO A 75 2.43 -7.78 3.00
N GLN A 76 3.70 -7.96 3.37
CA GLN A 76 4.15 -9.11 4.18
C GLN A 76 3.36 -9.27 5.49
N TRP A 77 3.07 -8.16 6.18
CA TRP A 77 2.29 -8.23 7.42
C TRP A 77 0.87 -8.72 7.18
N LEU A 78 0.24 -8.32 6.06
CA LEU A 78 -1.08 -8.84 5.70
C LEU A 78 -1.00 -10.35 5.44
N ILE A 79 0.03 -10.82 4.73
CA ILE A 79 0.25 -12.24 4.47
C ILE A 79 0.39 -13.01 5.78
N ASP A 80 1.20 -12.51 6.72
CA ASP A 80 1.41 -13.15 8.01
C ASP A 80 0.10 -13.25 8.83
N VAL A 81 -0.73 -12.20 8.80
CA VAL A 81 -2.06 -12.20 9.42
C VAL A 81 -2.99 -13.22 8.76
N MET A 82 -3.02 -13.27 7.42
CA MET A 82 -3.84 -14.22 6.68
C MET A 82 -3.39 -15.66 6.92
N ALA A 83 -2.08 -15.91 6.95
CA ALA A 83 -1.51 -17.22 7.28
C ALA A 83 -1.94 -17.67 8.68
N CYS A 84 -1.82 -16.79 9.68
CA CYS A 84 -2.27 -17.05 11.05
C CYS A 84 -3.76 -17.40 11.10
N LEU A 85 -4.61 -16.62 10.43
CA LEU A 85 -6.05 -16.87 10.37
C LEU A 85 -6.40 -18.25 9.79
N ILE A 86 -5.73 -18.64 8.70
CA ILE A 86 -5.96 -19.92 8.04
C ILE A 86 -5.46 -21.07 8.92
N SER A 87 -4.28 -20.92 9.55
CA SER A 87 -3.70 -21.94 10.43
C SER A 87 -4.57 -22.24 11.65
N VAL A 88 -5.19 -21.22 12.26
CA VAL A 88 -6.10 -21.40 13.42
C VAL A 88 -7.30 -22.28 13.09
N ASN A 89 -7.75 -22.31 11.83
CA ASN A 89 -8.88 -23.13 11.40
C ASN A 89 -8.51 -24.61 11.20
N ASN A 90 -7.21 -24.95 11.18
CA ASN A 90 -6.72 -26.31 10.94
C ASN A 90 -6.47 -27.10 12.25
N ASP A 91 -6.43 -26.43 13.41
CA ASP A 91 -6.21 -27.06 14.73
C ASP A 91 -7.49 -27.68 15.35
N LYS A 92 -8.66 -27.54 14.71
CA LYS A 92 -9.93 -28.12 15.20
C LYS A 92 -10.35 -29.42 14.49
N ILE A 93 -9.43 -30.08 13.78
CA ILE A 93 -9.68 -31.34 13.10
C ILE A 93 -8.62 -32.36 13.52
N VAL A 94 -8.59 -32.69 14.82
CA VAL A 94 -7.98 -33.91 15.35
C VAL A 94 -8.89 -34.51 16.41
#